data_AF-A0A2V7JQF0-F1
#
_entry.id   AF-A0A2V7JQF0-F1
#
_cell.length_a   1.000
_cell.length_b   1.000
_cell.length_c   1.000
_cell.angle_alpha   90.00
_cell.angle_beta   90.00
_cell.angle_gamma   90.00
#
_symmetry.space_group_name_H-M   'P 1'
#
loop_
_entity.id
_entity.type
_entity.pdbx_description
1 polymer ?
#
loop_
_entity_poly.entity_id
_entity_poly.type
_entity_poly.pdbx_seq_one_letter_code
_entity_poly.pdbx_strand_id
1 'polypeptide(L)'
;MLNNTERRGFAIPIAILVIAVLTIMIAGGFSLVSAERRSVADQKSQISAFRIAEQGLEIYLVARDSLIGAGMGCSTPCKHVPGQKDSVVITVSGGFANVSLTMIRPPISNQSGLYVIRSKGTETYGAYAGTPQAVRTVAQYVLWEPAPMQVLAGWTALSGLQKNGAAGTIGGIDLCGAADTVAGVIVPINPGYSGKTGAVIGDPPIDTLPPDSVAIDWDAIINHSAITPTVVIPGGSFPTAAQFADTTFYPIIRINEADYTLPTSGQGMIIATGNLTISGSSAWKGVLLVGGDITSNGNNGIQGATVSGLNIKLGTYVPSSTANGTKQYNFNSCEVAKATSPAGALVTLRNTWVDNWVEY
;
A
#
# COMPACT_ATOMS: atom_id res chain seq x y z
N MET A 1 11.45 -77.73 72.36
CA MET A 1 11.80 -76.31 72.23
C MET A 1 12.37 -76.11 70.83
N LEU A 2 11.81 -75.15 70.09
CA LEU A 2 11.94 -75.01 68.63
C LEU A 2 13.38 -74.72 68.16
N ASN A 3 13.82 -75.50 67.18
CA ASN A 3 15.11 -75.38 66.51
C ASN A 3 15.04 -74.20 65.50
N ASN A 4 15.84 -73.16 65.73
CA ASN A 4 15.81 -71.87 65.00
C ASN A 4 17.07 -71.67 64.13
N THR A 5 17.52 -72.71 63.43
CA THR A 5 18.86 -72.73 62.80
C THR A 5 18.94 -72.46 61.30
N GLU A 6 17.86 -72.17 60.56
CA GLU A 6 17.95 -71.99 59.09
C GLU A 6 17.10 -70.84 58.50
N ARG A 7 17.24 -69.61 59.01
CA ARG A 7 16.64 -68.43 58.33
C ARG A 7 17.52 -67.18 58.35
N ARG A 8 18.77 -67.28 57.88
CA ARG A 8 19.66 -66.09 57.73
C ARG A 8 20.35 -65.91 56.37
N GLY A 9 20.15 -66.79 55.38
CA GLY A 9 20.82 -66.70 54.07
C GLY A 9 20.01 -66.04 52.93
N PHE A 10 18.67 -66.00 53.01
CA PHE A 10 17.82 -65.63 51.85
C PHE A 10 17.36 -64.17 51.83
N ALA A 11 17.55 -63.42 52.92
CA ALA A 11 17.08 -62.03 53.04
C ALA A 11 17.93 -61.04 52.22
N ILE A 12 19.24 -61.25 52.15
CA ILE A 12 20.17 -60.35 51.43
C ILE A 12 19.95 -60.42 49.90
N PRO A 13 19.86 -61.60 49.27
CA PRO A 13 19.58 -61.69 47.82
C PRO A 13 18.23 -61.10 47.42
N ILE A 14 17.18 -61.31 48.25
CA ILE A 14 15.87 -60.68 48.04
C ILE A 14 15.97 -59.17 48.14
N ALA A 15 16.66 -58.62 49.14
CA ALA A 15 16.79 -57.17 49.30
C ALA A 15 17.51 -56.53 48.09
N ILE A 16 18.57 -57.17 47.59
CA ILE A 16 19.29 -56.71 46.39
C ILE A 16 18.38 -56.77 45.15
N LEU A 17 17.61 -57.84 44.98
CA LEU A 17 16.65 -57.98 43.88
C LEU A 17 15.56 -56.90 43.94
N VAL A 18 15.01 -56.64 45.13
CA VAL A 18 14.00 -55.59 45.34
C VAL A 18 14.61 -54.21 45.02
N ILE A 19 15.81 -53.91 45.50
CA ILE A 19 16.49 -52.65 45.19
C ILE A 19 16.74 -52.52 43.67
N ALA A 20 17.22 -53.58 43.01
CA ALA A 20 17.47 -53.58 41.57
C ALA A 20 16.20 -53.37 40.74
N VAL A 21 15.09 -54.01 41.12
CA VAL A 21 13.80 -53.83 40.48
C VAL A 21 13.28 -52.41 40.70
N LEU A 22 13.45 -51.87 41.90
CA LEU A 22 13.01 -50.52 42.26
C LEU A 22 13.84 -49.44 41.54
N THR A 23 15.16 -49.64 41.38
CA THR A 23 16.01 -48.72 40.60
C THR A 23 15.66 -48.74 39.12
N ILE A 24 15.37 -49.92 38.54
CA ILE A 24 14.90 -50.02 37.14
C ILE A 24 13.57 -49.29 36.95
N MET A 25 12.61 -49.47 37.87
CA MET A 25 11.33 -48.77 37.82
C MET A 25 11.48 -47.25 37.94
N ILE A 26 12.33 -46.77 38.86
CA ILE A 26 12.60 -45.34 39.02
C ILE A 26 13.29 -44.76 37.78
N ALA A 27 14.28 -45.47 37.22
CA ALA A 27 14.96 -45.04 35.99
C ALA A 27 13.99 -44.96 34.81
N GLY A 28 13.10 -45.94 34.66
CA GLY A 28 12.02 -45.92 33.67
C GLY A 28 11.07 -44.73 33.86
N GLY A 29 10.66 -44.47 35.10
CA GLY A 29 9.82 -43.33 35.45
C GLY A 29 10.46 -41.98 35.11
N PHE A 30 11.75 -41.78 35.45
CA PHE A 30 12.47 -40.55 35.11
C PHE A 30 12.65 -40.36 33.61
N SER A 31 12.89 -41.45 32.85
CA SER A 31 13.00 -41.38 31.39
C SER A 31 11.68 -40.94 30.76
N LEU A 32 10.55 -41.51 31.20
CA LEU A 32 9.22 -41.17 30.70
C LEU A 32 8.84 -39.71 31.01
N VAL A 33 9.05 -39.26 32.25
CA VAL A 33 8.79 -37.86 32.66
C VAL A 33 9.68 -36.88 31.89
N SER A 34 10.94 -37.26 31.62
CA SER A 34 11.85 -36.42 30.84
C SER A 34 11.43 -36.30 29.38
N ALA A 35 10.95 -37.39 28.77
CA ALA A 35 10.42 -37.39 27.41
C ALA A 35 9.14 -36.54 27.32
N GLU A 36 8.23 -36.66 28.29
CA GLU A 36 7.01 -35.86 28.36
C GLU A 36 7.31 -34.37 28.52
N ARG A 37 8.24 -34.00 29.42
CA ARG A 37 8.67 -32.61 29.58
C ARG A 37 9.26 -32.02 28.31
N ARG A 38 10.04 -32.80 27.53
CA ARG A 38 10.55 -32.36 26.23
C ARG A 38 9.42 -32.16 25.23
N SER A 39 8.49 -33.11 25.14
CA SER A 39 7.34 -32.99 24.24
C SER A 39 6.47 -31.77 24.55
N VAL A 40 6.20 -31.49 25.84
CA VAL A 40 5.45 -30.31 26.26
C VAL A 40 6.22 -29.01 25.97
N ALA A 41 7.54 -29.01 26.18
CA ALA A 41 8.38 -27.86 25.85
C ALA A 41 8.38 -27.59 24.34
N ASP A 42 8.52 -28.63 23.51
CA ASP A 42 8.48 -28.52 22.06
C ASP A 42 7.11 -28.00 21.60
N GLN A 43 6.01 -28.51 22.14
CA GLN A 43 4.66 -28.02 21.84
C GLN A 43 4.50 -26.54 22.21
N LYS A 44 5.00 -26.13 23.38
CA LYS A 44 4.98 -24.72 23.81
C LYS A 44 5.77 -23.84 22.83
N SER A 45 6.97 -24.26 22.45
CA SER A 45 7.84 -23.54 21.52
C SER A 45 7.21 -23.41 20.14
N GLN A 46 6.51 -24.45 19.66
CA GLN A 46 5.76 -24.41 18.40
C GLN A 46 4.59 -23.42 18.46
N ILE A 47 3.83 -23.38 19.56
CA ILE A 47 2.76 -22.40 19.76
C ILE A 47 3.31 -20.96 19.84
N SER A 48 4.46 -20.80 20.50
CA SER A 48 5.16 -19.50 20.60
C SER A 48 5.62 -19.01 19.23
N ALA A 49 6.26 -19.87 18.44
CA ALA A 49 6.68 -19.56 17.07
C ALA A 49 5.47 -19.22 16.17
N PHE A 50 4.36 -19.94 16.30
CA PHE A 50 3.11 -19.63 15.60
C PHE A 50 2.57 -18.24 15.97
N ARG A 51 2.52 -17.91 17.26
CA ARG A 51 2.10 -16.58 17.73
C ARG A 51 2.98 -15.47 17.16
N ILE A 52 4.30 -15.69 17.12
CA ILE A 52 5.27 -14.73 16.55
C ILE A 52 5.01 -14.55 15.05
N ALA A 53 4.74 -15.65 14.32
CA ALA A 53 4.44 -15.61 12.90
C ALA A 53 3.15 -14.82 12.61
N GLU A 54 2.05 -15.09 13.32
CA GLU A 54 0.79 -14.34 13.21
C GLU A 54 0.97 -12.86 13.54
N GLN A 55 1.64 -12.55 14.65
CA GLN A 55 1.89 -11.16 15.04
C GLN A 55 2.72 -10.42 13.97
N GLY A 56 3.73 -11.07 13.39
CA GLY A 56 4.51 -10.51 12.29
C GLY A 56 3.66 -10.24 11.05
N LEU A 57 2.74 -11.15 10.71
CA LEU A 57 1.81 -11.01 9.59
C LEU A 57 0.91 -9.78 9.80
N GLU A 58 0.27 -9.67 10.97
CA GLU A 58 -0.62 -8.56 11.31
C GLU A 58 0.11 -7.21 11.32
N ILE A 59 1.28 -7.14 11.96
CA ILE A 59 2.09 -5.90 11.99
C ILE A 59 2.47 -5.49 10.58
N TYR A 60 2.87 -6.43 9.71
CA TYR A 60 3.22 -6.09 8.34
C TYR A 60 2.01 -5.57 7.55
N LEU A 61 0.82 -6.18 7.69
CA LEU A 61 -0.38 -5.70 6.99
C LEU A 61 -0.76 -4.26 7.38
N VAL A 62 -0.52 -3.86 8.63
CA VAL A 62 -0.83 -2.52 9.13
C VAL A 62 0.28 -1.51 8.85
N ALA A 63 1.54 -1.91 8.98
CA ALA A 63 2.67 -0.99 9.08
C ALA A 63 3.73 -1.20 7.99
N ARG A 64 3.47 -2.00 6.95
CA ARG A 64 4.40 -2.33 5.85
C ARG A 64 5.29 -1.16 5.41
N ASP A 65 4.67 -0.04 5.08
CA ASP A 65 5.35 1.11 4.46
C ASP A 65 6.35 1.78 5.42
N SER A 66 6.09 1.69 6.73
CA SER A 66 7.05 2.12 7.76
C SER A 66 8.19 1.15 8.00
N LEU A 67 8.01 -0.12 7.64
CA LEU A 67 8.97 -1.19 7.88
C LEU A 67 9.97 -1.35 6.72
N ILE A 68 9.58 -1.01 5.49
CA ILE A 68 10.42 -1.18 4.28
C ILE A 68 11.24 0.09 3.95
N GLY A 69 10.91 1.24 4.56
CA GLY A 69 11.37 2.57 4.13
C GLY A 69 12.87 2.88 4.18
N ALA A 70 13.74 2.03 4.75
CA ALA A 70 15.16 2.36 4.90
C ALA A 70 16.02 2.15 3.64
N GLY A 71 15.54 1.43 2.61
CA GLY A 71 16.38 0.95 1.49
C GLY A 71 16.12 1.56 0.11
N MET A 72 15.08 2.38 -0.07
CA MET A 72 14.58 2.79 -1.40
C MET A 72 14.67 4.30 -1.69
N GLY A 73 15.65 4.99 -1.10
CA GLY A 73 15.92 6.41 -1.40
C GLY A 73 14.86 7.40 -0.91
N CYS A 74 13.93 6.96 -0.06
CA CYS A 74 12.98 7.84 0.61
C CYS A 74 13.42 8.06 2.05
N SER A 75 13.35 9.29 2.54
CA SER A 75 13.55 9.59 3.96
C SER A 75 12.20 9.51 4.66
N THR A 76 12.02 8.49 5.52
CA THR A 76 10.80 8.23 6.35
C THR A 76 9.62 7.57 5.57
N PRO A 77 8.55 7.06 6.24
CA PRO A 77 7.71 5.97 5.72
C PRO A 77 7.14 6.32 4.34
N CYS A 78 7.57 5.57 3.33
CA CYS A 78 7.18 5.77 1.95
C CYS A 78 6.18 4.70 1.55
N LYS A 79 4.97 5.14 1.16
CA LYS A 79 4.04 4.25 0.48
C LYS A 79 4.58 3.96 -0.91
N HIS A 80 5.04 2.73 -1.13
CA HIS A 80 5.41 2.25 -2.46
C HIS A 80 4.48 1.12 -2.88
N VAL A 81 4.19 1.10 -4.19
CA VAL A 81 3.56 -0.05 -4.82
C VAL A 81 4.47 -1.26 -4.58
N PRO A 82 3.96 -2.39 -4.06
CA PRO A 82 4.73 -3.61 -3.89
C PRO A 82 5.48 -4.00 -5.16
N GLY A 83 6.79 -4.24 -5.01
CA GLY A 83 7.61 -4.78 -6.07
C GLY A 83 7.34 -6.28 -6.29
N GLN A 84 8.22 -6.94 -7.06
CA GLN A 84 8.15 -8.39 -7.26
C GLN A 84 8.31 -9.16 -5.94
N LYS A 85 9.15 -8.67 -5.04
CA LYS A 85 9.35 -9.22 -3.71
C LYS A 85 9.76 -8.11 -2.73
N ASP A 86 9.06 -8.02 -1.61
CA ASP A 86 9.46 -7.23 -0.45
C ASP A 86 9.75 -8.16 0.73
N SER A 87 10.67 -7.79 1.61
CA SER A 87 10.92 -8.53 2.84
C SER A 87 11.38 -7.64 3.97
N VAL A 88 10.96 -7.96 5.18
CA VAL A 88 11.39 -7.28 6.40
C VAL A 88 11.48 -8.24 7.57
N VAL A 89 12.34 -7.92 8.53
CA VAL A 89 12.45 -8.63 9.80
C VAL A 89 11.77 -7.79 10.88
N ILE A 90 10.78 -8.38 11.56
CA ILE A 90 10.02 -7.74 12.62
C ILE A 90 10.40 -8.40 13.94
N THR A 91 11.01 -7.64 14.85
CA THR A 91 11.32 -8.13 16.20
C THR A 91 10.09 -7.99 17.10
N VAL A 92 9.74 -9.07 17.80
CA VAL A 92 8.63 -9.09 18.76
C VAL A 92 9.08 -9.75 20.06
N SER A 93 8.29 -9.63 21.14
CA SER A 93 8.61 -10.31 22.39
C SER A 93 8.68 -11.82 22.18
N GLY A 94 9.83 -12.44 22.50
CA GLY A 94 10.06 -13.88 22.36
C GLY A 94 10.85 -14.31 21.11
N GLY A 95 11.03 -13.42 20.13
CA GLY A 95 11.77 -13.75 18.91
C GLY A 95 11.58 -12.74 17.78
N PHE A 96 11.58 -13.24 16.55
CA PHE A 96 11.40 -12.39 15.37
C PHE A 96 10.59 -13.10 14.30
N ALA A 97 9.92 -12.31 13.47
CA ALA A 97 9.20 -12.75 12.29
C ALA A 97 9.89 -12.22 11.04
N ASN A 98 10.31 -13.13 10.15
CA ASN A 98 10.75 -12.76 8.81
C ASN A 98 9.52 -12.72 7.90
N VAL A 99 9.10 -11.53 7.51
CA VAL A 99 7.93 -11.34 6.65
C VAL A 99 8.38 -11.07 5.22
N SER A 100 7.75 -11.73 4.25
CA SER A 100 7.98 -11.47 2.83
C SER A 100 6.67 -11.38 2.07
N LEU A 101 6.58 -10.40 1.17
CA LEU A 101 5.49 -10.26 0.21
C LEU A 101 6.05 -10.65 -1.15
N THR A 102 5.39 -11.55 -1.88
CA THR A 102 5.82 -12.01 -3.20
C THR A 102 4.68 -11.87 -4.20
N MET A 103 4.93 -11.22 -5.32
CA MET A 103 3.95 -11.07 -6.39
C MET A 103 3.73 -12.41 -7.09
N ILE A 104 2.48 -12.83 -7.18
CA ILE A 104 2.05 -14.02 -7.93
C ILE A 104 1.54 -13.62 -9.29
N ARG A 105 0.79 -12.51 -9.34
CA ARG A 105 0.25 -11.97 -10.57
C ARG A 105 0.40 -10.45 -10.56
N PRO A 106 1.00 -9.85 -11.61
CA PRO A 106 0.99 -8.41 -11.76
C PRO A 106 -0.44 -7.88 -11.95
N PRO A 107 -0.71 -6.59 -11.64
CA PRO A 107 -1.97 -5.97 -12.01
C PRO A 107 -2.16 -5.97 -13.53
N ILE A 108 -3.38 -6.18 -14.01
CA ILE A 108 -3.72 -6.18 -15.44
C ILE A 108 -4.94 -5.28 -15.62
N SER A 109 -4.78 -4.17 -16.36
CA SER A 109 -5.85 -3.19 -16.56
C SER A 109 -6.47 -2.77 -15.21
N ASN A 110 -7.75 -3.07 -14.97
CA ASN A 110 -8.47 -2.77 -13.73
C ASN A 110 -8.39 -3.86 -12.65
N GLN A 111 -7.63 -4.96 -12.88
CA GLN A 111 -7.48 -6.02 -11.89
C GLN A 111 -6.28 -5.76 -10.98
N SER A 112 -6.54 -5.74 -9.67
CA SER A 112 -5.53 -5.63 -8.62
C SER A 112 -4.47 -6.74 -8.72
N GLY A 113 -3.22 -6.39 -8.39
CA GLY A 113 -2.13 -7.36 -8.32
C GLY A 113 -2.37 -8.37 -7.19
N LEU A 114 -2.04 -9.65 -7.43
CA LEU A 114 -2.17 -10.71 -6.43
C LEU A 114 -0.80 -11.02 -5.84
N TYR A 115 -0.73 -11.01 -4.51
CA TYR A 115 0.48 -11.29 -3.77
C TYR A 115 0.22 -12.35 -2.70
N VAL A 116 1.28 -13.04 -2.30
CA VAL A 116 1.31 -13.85 -1.09
C VAL A 116 2.19 -13.16 -0.07
N ILE A 117 1.64 -12.94 1.11
CA ILE A 117 2.41 -12.56 2.29
C ILE A 117 2.73 -13.82 3.09
N ARG A 118 3.98 -13.95 3.50
CA ARG A 118 4.49 -15.06 4.30
C ARG A 118 5.18 -14.50 5.52
N SER A 119 4.85 -14.99 6.70
CA SER A 119 5.51 -14.61 7.95
C SER A 119 6.09 -15.86 8.59
N LYS A 120 7.42 -15.87 8.75
CA LYS A 120 8.18 -16.95 9.40
C LYS A 120 8.57 -16.53 10.81
N GLY A 121 7.85 -17.01 11.80
CA GLY A 121 8.14 -16.78 13.22
C GLY A 121 9.22 -17.74 13.72
N THR A 122 10.27 -17.17 14.32
CA THR A 122 11.35 -17.92 14.97
C THR A 122 11.40 -17.57 16.45
N GLU A 123 11.25 -18.56 17.31
CA GLU A 123 11.42 -18.38 18.75
C GLU A 123 12.91 -18.34 19.12
N THR A 124 13.31 -17.32 19.88
CA THR A 124 14.70 -17.16 20.34
C THR A 124 14.87 -17.43 21.84
N TYR A 125 13.77 -17.42 22.60
CA TYR A 125 13.75 -17.70 24.03
C TYR A 125 13.09 -19.04 24.32
N GLY A 126 13.81 -19.98 24.96
CA GLY A 126 13.22 -21.22 25.46
C GLY A 126 13.70 -22.51 24.80
N ALA A 127 14.52 -22.44 23.74
CA ALA A 127 15.18 -23.62 23.19
C ALA A 127 16.21 -24.17 24.19
N TYR A 128 16.19 -25.48 24.43
CA TYR A 128 17.24 -26.14 25.21
C TYR A 128 18.58 -26.06 24.47
N ALA A 129 19.68 -26.03 25.22
CA ALA A 129 21.01 -26.05 24.61
C ALA A 129 21.16 -27.32 23.74
N GLY A 130 21.45 -27.13 22.45
CA GLY A 130 21.59 -28.22 21.47
C GLY A 130 20.31 -28.64 20.76
N THR A 131 19.15 -28.02 21.02
CA THR A 131 17.92 -28.24 20.24
C THR A 131 17.72 -27.13 19.20
N PRO A 132 17.24 -27.46 17.98
CA PRO A 132 16.86 -26.44 17.00
C PRO A 132 15.79 -25.49 17.54
N GLN A 133 15.82 -24.23 17.11
CA GLN A 133 14.76 -23.27 17.43
C GLN A 133 13.45 -23.69 16.78
N ALA A 134 12.33 -23.43 17.46
CA ALA A 134 11.01 -23.63 16.88
C ALA A 134 10.74 -22.54 15.82
N VAL A 135 10.29 -23.00 14.66
CA VAL A 135 9.97 -22.17 13.51
C VAL A 135 8.59 -22.55 13.00
N ARG A 136 7.76 -21.54 12.75
CA ARG A 136 6.45 -21.68 12.12
C ARG A 136 6.28 -20.64 11.03
N THR A 137 5.61 -21.02 9.95
CA THR A 137 5.35 -20.14 8.82
C THR A 137 3.86 -20.07 8.56
N VAL A 138 3.33 -18.87 8.52
CA VAL A 138 1.93 -18.59 8.16
C VAL A 138 1.92 -17.78 6.87
N ALA A 139 0.91 -17.99 6.04
CA ALA A 139 0.78 -17.30 4.77
C ALA A 139 -0.66 -16.89 4.49
N GLN A 140 -0.82 -15.80 3.74
CA GLN A 140 -2.12 -15.33 3.28
C GLN A 140 -2.00 -14.72 1.88
N TYR A 141 -3.04 -14.85 1.07
CA TYR A 141 -3.12 -14.09 -0.18
C TYR A 141 -3.73 -12.71 0.07
N VAL A 142 -3.14 -11.70 -0.59
CA VAL A 142 -3.55 -10.30 -0.49
C VAL A 142 -3.61 -9.68 -1.87
N LEU A 143 -4.49 -8.69 -2.03
CA LEU A 143 -4.57 -7.85 -3.21
C LEU A 143 -3.97 -6.48 -2.90
N TRP A 144 -3.24 -5.91 -3.84
CA TRP A 144 -2.91 -4.48 -3.80
C TRP A 144 -4.01 -3.71 -4.52
N GLU A 145 -4.89 -3.07 -3.77
CA GLU A 145 -5.99 -2.27 -4.32
C GLU A 145 -5.58 -0.79 -4.35
N PRO A 146 -5.52 -0.16 -5.54
CA PRO A 146 -5.33 1.28 -5.67
C PRO A 146 -6.43 2.05 -4.95
N ALA A 147 -6.12 3.26 -4.46
CA ALA A 147 -7.15 4.12 -3.91
C ALA A 147 -8.20 4.46 -4.99
N PRO A 148 -9.50 4.27 -4.73
CA PRO A 148 -10.53 4.66 -5.68
C PRO A 148 -10.55 6.18 -5.80
N MET A 149 -10.66 6.68 -7.03
CA MET A 149 -10.86 8.11 -7.30
C MET A 149 -12.12 8.26 -8.14
N GLN A 150 -13.05 9.09 -7.67
CA GLN A 150 -14.19 9.51 -8.48
C GLN A 150 -13.70 10.48 -9.56
N VAL A 151 -13.92 10.12 -10.82
CA VAL A 151 -13.66 10.99 -11.96
C VAL A 151 -14.99 11.39 -12.56
N LEU A 152 -15.35 12.67 -12.41
CA LEU A 152 -16.60 13.20 -12.96
C LEU A 152 -16.43 13.69 -14.41
N ALA A 153 -15.23 14.11 -14.78
CA ALA A 153 -14.91 14.66 -16.09
C ALA A 153 -13.43 14.52 -16.42
N GLY A 154 -13.06 14.70 -17.69
CA GLY A 154 -11.66 14.89 -18.08
C GLY A 154 -11.02 16.10 -17.37
N TRP A 155 -11.78 17.20 -17.25
CA TRP A 155 -11.42 18.36 -16.43
C TRP A 155 -12.60 18.83 -15.57
N THR A 156 -12.48 18.67 -14.26
CA THR A 156 -13.41 19.23 -13.27
C THR A 156 -12.81 20.51 -12.68
N ALA A 157 -13.48 21.65 -12.82
CA ALA A 157 -13.00 22.94 -12.30
C ALA A 157 -14.07 23.59 -11.41
N LEU A 158 -13.84 23.56 -10.10
CA LEU A 158 -14.81 24.07 -9.11
C LEU A 158 -14.94 25.60 -9.16
N SER A 159 -13.93 26.30 -9.68
CA SER A 159 -13.91 27.75 -9.85
C SER A 159 -14.31 28.23 -11.24
N GLY A 160 -14.68 27.32 -12.15
CA GLY A 160 -14.91 27.61 -13.57
C GLY A 160 -13.70 27.35 -14.47
N LEU A 161 -13.94 27.38 -15.77
CA LEU A 161 -12.91 27.16 -16.80
C LEU A 161 -13.08 28.13 -17.96
N GLN A 162 -12.01 28.85 -18.31
CA GLN A 162 -11.91 29.68 -19.51
C GLN A 162 -11.04 29.00 -20.57
N LYS A 163 -11.65 28.53 -21.66
CA LYS A 163 -10.94 27.96 -22.81
C LYS A 163 -10.70 28.98 -23.91
N ASN A 164 -9.47 29.49 -23.97
CA ASN A 164 -9.01 30.41 -25.01
C ASN A 164 -8.48 29.61 -26.22
N GLY A 165 -9.24 29.63 -27.31
CA GLY A 165 -8.96 28.92 -28.58
C GLY A 165 -9.71 27.59 -28.74
N ALA A 166 -9.93 27.14 -29.98
CA ALA A 166 -10.74 25.95 -30.28
C ALA A 166 -9.91 24.69 -30.60
N ALA A 167 -8.58 24.77 -30.55
CA ALA A 167 -7.69 23.66 -30.92
C ALA A 167 -7.51 22.66 -29.77
N GLY A 168 -7.43 21.38 -30.14
CA GLY A 168 -7.20 20.26 -29.22
C GLY A 168 -8.49 19.54 -28.80
N THR A 169 -8.40 18.77 -27.72
CA THR A 169 -9.50 18.01 -27.14
C THR A 169 -9.48 18.11 -25.61
N ILE A 170 -10.62 18.42 -25.01
CA ILE A 170 -10.88 18.25 -23.57
C ILE A 170 -11.98 17.21 -23.47
N GLY A 171 -11.56 15.97 -23.21
CA GLY A 171 -12.32 14.76 -23.48
C GLY A 171 -12.68 13.97 -22.23
N GLY A 172 -13.94 13.56 -22.10
CA GLY A 172 -14.41 12.60 -21.10
C GLY A 172 -14.47 11.16 -21.60
N ILE A 173 -14.16 10.92 -22.88
CA ILE A 173 -14.06 9.56 -23.44
C ILE A 173 -12.79 8.91 -22.89
N ASP A 174 -12.94 7.73 -22.29
CA ASP A 174 -11.81 6.98 -21.76
C ASP A 174 -10.88 6.50 -22.87
N LEU A 175 -9.67 7.04 -22.90
CA LEU A 175 -8.63 6.60 -23.83
C LEU A 175 -8.14 5.17 -23.56
N CYS A 176 -8.36 4.63 -22.37
CA CYS A 176 -8.04 3.23 -22.09
C CYS A 176 -9.13 2.25 -22.53
N GLY A 177 -10.37 2.71 -22.71
CA GLY A 177 -11.53 1.87 -23.01
C GLY A 177 -11.92 0.90 -21.89
N ALA A 178 -11.54 1.19 -20.65
CA ALA A 178 -11.80 0.36 -19.48
C ALA A 178 -12.85 0.95 -18.51
N ALA A 179 -13.21 2.23 -18.70
CA ALA A 179 -14.26 2.93 -17.96
C ALA A 179 -15.28 3.53 -18.93
N ASP A 180 -16.48 3.82 -18.40
CA ASP A 180 -17.53 4.50 -19.16
C ASP A 180 -17.12 5.94 -19.53
N THR A 181 -17.76 6.47 -20.57
CA THR A 181 -17.56 7.87 -20.96
C THR A 181 -18.12 8.78 -19.87
N VAL A 182 -17.32 9.75 -19.45
CA VAL A 182 -17.71 10.80 -18.50
C VAL A 182 -17.87 12.14 -19.22
N ALA A 183 -18.17 13.21 -18.48
CA ALA A 183 -18.24 14.52 -19.06
C ALA A 183 -16.88 15.02 -19.58
N GLY A 184 -16.86 15.87 -20.61
CA GLY A 184 -15.61 16.49 -21.06
C GLY A 184 -15.10 17.49 -20.02
N VAL A 185 -15.97 18.41 -19.63
CA VAL A 185 -15.71 19.42 -18.61
C VAL A 185 -16.87 19.51 -17.63
N ILE A 186 -16.55 19.66 -16.35
CA ILE A 186 -17.54 19.98 -15.31
C ILE A 186 -17.11 21.24 -14.58
N VAL A 187 -18.05 22.18 -14.46
CA VAL A 187 -17.85 23.52 -13.88
C VAL A 187 -19.09 23.98 -13.13
N PRO A 188 -19.01 24.88 -12.13
CA PRO A 188 -20.20 25.45 -11.49
C PRO A 188 -21.08 26.21 -12.48
N ILE A 189 -22.32 26.55 -12.11
CA ILE A 189 -23.17 27.41 -12.95
C ILE A 189 -22.58 28.82 -13.11
N ASN A 190 -21.94 29.33 -12.05
CA ASN A 190 -21.30 30.65 -12.03
C ASN A 190 -19.94 30.51 -11.32
N PRO A 191 -18.80 30.87 -11.95
CA PRO A 191 -18.67 31.52 -13.27
C PRO A 191 -18.77 30.58 -14.48
N GLY A 192 -18.77 29.26 -14.25
CA GLY A 192 -19.00 28.25 -15.29
C GLY A 192 -17.94 28.14 -16.38
N TYR A 193 -18.38 27.64 -17.54
CA TYR A 193 -17.52 27.44 -18.69
C TYR A 193 -17.59 28.68 -19.57
N SER A 194 -16.44 29.20 -19.96
CA SER A 194 -16.34 30.31 -20.90
C SER A 194 -15.33 30.00 -22.00
N GLY A 195 -15.51 30.61 -23.17
CA GLY A 195 -14.61 30.44 -24.32
C GLY A 195 -15.14 29.50 -25.40
N LYS A 196 -14.25 28.76 -26.07
CA LYS A 196 -14.57 27.96 -27.27
C LYS A 196 -14.85 26.50 -26.92
N THR A 197 -16.06 26.03 -27.22
CA THR A 197 -16.55 24.68 -26.87
C THR A 197 -16.17 23.59 -27.87
N GLY A 198 -15.73 23.92 -29.09
CA GLY A 198 -15.48 22.93 -30.15
C GLY A 198 -14.39 21.89 -29.85
N ALA A 199 -13.56 22.14 -28.83
CA ALA A 199 -12.56 21.20 -28.34
C ALA A 199 -13.12 20.22 -27.29
N VAL A 200 -14.35 20.40 -26.79
CA VAL A 200 -14.87 19.62 -25.66
C VAL A 200 -15.67 18.41 -26.16
N ILE A 201 -15.32 17.22 -25.68
CA ILE A 201 -15.93 15.95 -26.08
C ILE A 201 -16.22 15.14 -24.82
N GLY A 202 -17.33 14.42 -24.77
CA GLY A 202 -17.76 13.63 -23.61
C GLY A 202 -19.27 13.47 -23.62
N ASP A 203 -19.81 12.82 -22.60
CA ASP A 203 -21.26 12.65 -22.43
C ASP A 203 -21.67 13.05 -21.00
N PRO A 204 -22.21 14.26 -20.78
CA PRO A 204 -22.32 15.36 -21.76
C PRO A 204 -20.94 16.01 -22.03
N PRO A 205 -20.75 16.75 -23.14
CA PRO A 205 -19.50 17.47 -23.37
C PRO A 205 -19.15 18.45 -22.24
N ILE A 206 -20.13 19.24 -21.81
CA ILE A 206 -20.02 20.16 -20.66
C ILE A 206 -21.18 19.87 -19.73
N ASP A 207 -20.90 19.61 -18.46
CA ASP A 207 -21.90 19.51 -17.40
C ASP A 207 -21.74 20.64 -16.37
N THR A 208 -22.82 20.89 -15.65
CA THR A 208 -22.83 21.80 -14.51
C THR A 208 -22.66 21.03 -13.22
N LEU A 209 -21.74 21.49 -12.37
CA LEU A 209 -21.41 20.89 -11.09
C LEU A 209 -22.57 21.07 -10.09
N PRO A 210 -23.28 20.00 -9.69
CA PRO A 210 -24.22 20.08 -8.57
C PRO A 210 -23.46 20.38 -7.28
N PRO A 211 -24.09 21.08 -6.31
CA PRO A 211 -23.54 21.19 -4.95
C PRO A 211 -23.15 19.81 -4.43
N ASP A 212 -21.92 19.69 -3.89
CA ASP A 212 -21.36 18.47 -3.26
C ASP A 212 -21.09 17.24 -4.16
N SER A 213 -21.14 17.37 -5.49
CA SER A 213 -20.90 16.24 -6.39
C SER A 213 -19.45 15.72 -6.42
N VAL A 214 -18.48 16.56 -6.05
CA VAL A 214 -17.06 16.19 -6.01
C VAL A 214 -16.77 15.51 -4.68
N ALA A 215 -16.58 14.18 -4.64
CA ALA A 215 -16.35 13.44 -3.40
C ALA A 215 -14.90 13.54 -2.84
N ILE A 216 -14.07 14.42 -3.39
CA ILE A 216 -12.70 14.62 -2.89
C ILE A 216 -12.73 15.38 -1.57
N ASP A 217 -12.32 14.71 -0.48
CA ASP A 217 -12.10 15.34 0.82
C ASP A 217 -10.77 16.09 0.81
N TRP A 218 -10.83 17.34 0.38
CA TRP A 218 -9.64 18.16 0.21
C TRP A 218 -8.98 18.52 1.55
N ASP A 219 -9.77 18.73 2.59
CA ASP A 219 -9.27 19.02 3.94
C ASP A 219 -8.50 17.82 4.50
N ALA A 220 -9.03 16.60 4.31
CA ALA A 220 -8.33 15.39 4.71
C ALA A 220 -6.98 15.21 4.00
N ILE A 221 -6.90 15.54 2.70
CA ILE A 221 -5.67 15.43 1.91
C ILE A 221 -4.61 16.43 2.39
N ILE A 222 -4.98 17.69 2.59
CA ILE A 222 -3.99 18.75 2.90
C ILE A 222 -3.68 18.84 4.38
N ASN A 223 -4.67 18.70 5.27
CA ASN A 223 -4.55 18.97 6.71
C ASN A 223 -4.48 17.70 7.57
N HIS A 224 -5.04 16.57 7.09
CA HIS A 224 -5.09 15.32 7.86
C HIS A 224 -4.25 14.17 7.28
N SER A 225 -3.35 14.46 6.34
CA SER A 225 -2.42 13.48 5.75
C SER A 225 -3.10 12.23 5.18
N ALA A 226 -4.32 12.37 4.63
CA ALA A 226 -5.04 11.24 4.04
C ALA A 226 -4.27 10.57 2.90
N ILE A 227 -3.40 11.33 2.22
CA ILE A 227 -2.47 10.83 1.21
C ILE A 227 -1.04 11.16 1.65
N THR A 228 -0.20 10.14 1.76
CA THR A 228 1.23 10.30 2.03
C THR A 228 1.98 10.53 0.70
N PRO A 229 2.57 11.72 0.49
CA PRO A 229 3.29 12.01 -0.75
C PRO A 229 4.65 11.30 -0.80
N THR A 230 5.07 10.92 -2.01
CA THR A 230 6.43 10.44 -2.30
C THR A 230 7.44 11.60 -2.26
N VAL A 231 7.04 12.77 -2.77
CA VAL A 231 7.86 13.99 -2.80
C VAL A 231 7.04 15.15 -2.28
N VAL A 232 7.62 15.96 -1.40
CA VAL A 232 7.03 17.22 -0.91
C VAL A 232 7.89 18.38 -1.38
N ILE A 233 7.25 19.41 -1.94
CA ILE A 233 7.89 20.65 -2.38
C ILE A 233 7.24 21.81 -1.62
N PRO A 234 8.00 22.75 -1.04
CA PRO A 234 9.46 22.75 -0.92
C PRO A 234 9.94 21.69 0.08
N GLY A 235 11.24 21.36 0.05
CA GLY A 235 11.90 20.40 0.94
C GLY A 235 12.47 19.18 0.23
N GLY A 236 11.84 18.74 -0.87
CA GLY A 236 12.34 17.76 -1.82
C GLY A 236 12.66 18.39 -3.18
N SER A 237 13.13 17.56 -4.12
CA SER A 237 13.36 17.96 -5.51
C SER A 237 12.32 17.31 -6.43
N PHE A 238 11.80 18.09 -7.38
CA PHE A 238 10.92 17.54 -8.41
C PHE A 238 11.65 16.45 -9.20
N PRO A 239 11.02 15.28 -9.49
CA PRO A 239 11.70 14.20 -10.19
C PRO A 239 12.22 14.61 -11.57
N THR A 240 13.39 14.10 -11.91
CA THR A 240 14.07 14.41 -13.17
C THR A 240 13.43 13.66 -14.35
N ALA A 241 13.67 14.14 -15.57
CA ALA A 241 13.24 13.45 -16.79
C ALA A 241 13.77 12.00 -16.88
N ALA A 242 14.95 11.72 -16.30
CA ALA A 242 15.51 10.38 -16.25
C ALA A 242 14.69 9.44 -15.34
N GLN A 243 14.14 9.95 -14.23
CA GLN A 243 13.26 9.17 -13.36
C GLN A 243 11.92 8.87 -14.05
N PHE A 244 11.38 9.84 -14.79
CA PHE A 244 10.16 9.63 -15.58
C PHE A 244 10.35 8.78 -16.85
N ALA A 245 11.59 8.43 -17.22
CA ALA A 245 11.84 7.46 -18.27
C ALA A 245 11.42 6.04 -17.86
N ASP A 246 11.35 5.77 -16.55
CA ASP A 246 10.77 4.54 -16.01
C ASP A 246 9.24 4.61 -16.12
N THR A 247 8.67 3.74 -16.95
CA THR A 247 7.22 3.67 -17.20
C THR A 247 6.42 3.11 -16.03
N THR A 248 7.07 2.67 -14.97
CA THR A 248 6.45 2.19 -13.72
C THR A 248 6.49 3.23 -12.59
N PHE A 249 7.25 4.33 -12.78
CA PHE A 249 7.42 5.36 -11.76
C PHE A 249 6.25 6.36 -11.76
N TYR A 250 5.25 6.13 -10.89
CA TYR A 250 4.10 7.03 -10.66
C TYR A 250 4.19 7.64 -9.25
N PRO A 251 4.98 8.69 -9.00
CA PRO A 251 5.07 9.32 -7.69
C PRO A 251 3.80 10.10 -7.34
N ILE A 252 3.58 10.29 -6.03
CA ILE A 252 2.66 11.30 -5.51
C ILE A 252 3.51 12.52 -5.13
N ILE A 253 3.32 13.63 -5.84
CA ILE A 253 4.07 14.88 -5.65
C ILE A 253 3.15 15.90 -5.00
N ARG A 254 3.43 16.25 -3.75
CA ARG A 254 2.72 17.32 -3.04
C ARG A 254 3.49 18.63 -3.14
N ILE A 255 2.84 19.66 -3.64
CA ILE A 255 3.38 21.00 -3.83
C ILE A 255 2.68 21.95 -2.87
N ASN A 256 3.39 22.30 -1.81
CA ASN A 256 3.03 23.24 -0.75
C ASN A 256 3.56 24.66 -1.08
N GLU A 257 3.40 25.09 -2.32
CA GLU A 257 3.73 26.44 -2.78
C GLU A 257 2.47 27.15 -3.26
N ALA A 258 2.43 28.48 -3.09
CA ALA A 258 1.30 29.30 -3.50
C ALA A 258 1.14 29.33 -5.04
N ASP A 259 2.25 29.36 -5.76
CA ASP A 259 2.29 29.33 -7.21
C ASP A 259 3.43 28.41 -7.66
N TYR A 260 3.13 27.43 -8.50
CA TYR A 260 4.14 26.50 -8.99
C TYR A 260 4.05 26.31 -10.50
N THR A 261 5.20 26.32 -11.18
CA THR A 261 5.28 26.02 -12.61
C THR A 261 5.82 24.61 -12.82
N LEU A 262 5.07 23.77 -13.54
CA LEU A 262 5.47 22.40 -13.83
C LEU A 262 6.79 22.39 -14.65
N PRO A 263 7.91 21.87 -14.11
CA PRO A 263 9.22 22.03 -14.74
C PRO A 263 9.46 21.06 -15.90
N THR A 264 8.83 19.88 -15.88
CA THR A 264 8.99 18.85 -16.91
C THR A 264 7.71 18.03 -17.05
N SER A 265 7.56 17.41 -18.21
CA SER A 265 6.59 16.33 -18.42
C SER A 265 6.90 15.14 -17.52
N GLY A 266 5.87 14.36 -17.18
CA GLY A 266 6.00 13.21 -16.30
C GLY A 266 4.70 12.42 -16.15
N GLN A 267 4.64 11.61 -15.10
CA GLN A 267 3.47 10.79 -14.77
C GLN A 267 3.30 10.67 -13.25
N GLY A 268 2.11 10.32 -12.78
CA GLY A 268 1.80 10.18 -11.36
C GLY A 268 0.66 11.10 -10.90
N MET A 269 0.61 11.36 -9.59
CA MET A 269 -0.35 12.25 -8.97
C MET A 269 0.32 13.54 -8.52
N ILE A 270 -0.19 14.69 -8.95
CA ILE A 270 0.21 16.00 -8.42
C ILE A 270 -0.88 16.50 -7.48
N ILE A 271 -0.48 16.91 -6.28
CA ILE A 271 -1.31 17.57 -5.28
C ILE A 271 -0.73 18.97 -5.07
N ALA A 272 -1.21 19.95 -5.84
CA ALA A 272 -0.81 21.35 -5.69
C ALA A 272 -1.76 22.07 -4.74
N THR A 273 -1.24 22.61 -3.63
CA THR A 273 -2.04 23.33 -2.64
C THR A 273 -2.43 24.74 -3.11
N GLY A 274 -1.57 25.39 -3.88
CA GLY A 274 -1.82 26.68 -4.53
C GLY A 274 -2.17 26.55 -6.00
N ASN A 275 -1.77 27.54 -6.80
CA ASN A 275 -1.99 27.60 -8.23
C ASN A 275 -0.95 26.78 -9.00
N LEU A 276 -1.37 26.18 -10.12
CA LEU A 276 -0.50 25.38 -10.97
C LEU A 276 -0.42 25.97 -12.39
N THR A 277 0.79 26.34 -12.80
CA THR A 277 1.07 26.79 -14.17
C THR A 277 1.71 25.66 -14.98
N ILE A 278 1.11 25.34 -16.14
CA ILE A 278 1.65 24.38 -17.10
C ILE A 278 1.90 25.14 -18.41
N SER A 279 3.17 25.28 -18.79
CA SER A 279 3.58 26.10 -19.93
C SER A 279 4.39 25.32 -20.96
N GLY A 280 4.35 25.76 -22.22
CA GLY A 280 5.17 25.21 -23.29
C GLY A 280 4.51 24.04 -23.99
N SER A 281 5.13 22.86 -23.92
CA SER A 281 4.64 21.62 -24.54
C SER A 281 4.65 20.45 -23.55
N SER A 282 4.22 20.71 -22.31
CA SER A 282 4.29 19.72 -21.23
C SER A 282 3.18 18.69 -21.34
N ALA A 283 3.54 17.45 -21.01
CA ALA A 283 2.62 16.32 -20.97
C ALA A 283 2.61 15.67 -19.57
N TRP A 284 1.42 15.33 -19.06
CA TRP A 284 1.27 14.59 -17.82
C TRP A 284 0.37 13.38 -18.02
N LYS A 285 0.77 12.24 -17.44
CA LYS A 285 -0.07 11.05 -17.36
C LYS A 285 -0.44 10.75 -15.92
N GLY A 286 -1.73 10.76 -15.60
CA GLY A 286 -2.24 10.50 -14.26
C GLY A 286 -3.16 11.59 -13.75
N VAL A 287 -3.02 11.94 -12.48
CA VAL A 287 -3.99 12.77 -11.76
C VAL A 287 -3.40 14.12 -11.39
N LEU A 288 -4.15 15.19 -11.63
CA LEU A 288 -3.86 16.54 -11.13
C LEU A 288 -4.95 16.96 -10.14
N LEU A 289 -4.57 17.19 -8.89
CA LEU A 289 -5.40 17.79 -7.85
C LEU A 289 -4.82 19.16 -7.51
N VAL A 290 -5.55 20.22 -7.82
CA VAL A 290 -5.08 21.60 -7.65
C VAL A 290 -6.05 22.37 -6.75
N GLY A 291 -5.52 22.92 -5.66
CA GLY A 291 -6.23 23.76 -4.70
C GLY A 291 -6.64 25.09 -5.31
N GLY A 292 -5.69 25.79 -5.93
CA GLY A 292 -5.91 27.04 -6.64
C GLY A 292 -6.43 26.84 -8.07
N ASP A 293 -6.16 27.82 -8.93
CA ASP A 293 -6.47 27.73 -10.35
C ASP A 293 -5.36 27.01 -11.15
N ILE A 294 -5.73 26.49 -12.31
CA ILE A 294 -4.75 25.98 -13.29
C ILE A 294 -4.64 26.97 -14.43
N THR A 295 -3.42 27.44 -14.68
CA THR A 295 -3.09 28.23 -15.87
C THR A 295 -2.29 27.37 -16.86
N SER A 296 -2.91 26.96 -17.95
CA SER A 296 -2.29 26.11 -18.98
C SER A 296 -1.99 26.89 -20.26
N ASN A 297 -0.72 27.18 -20.54
CA ASN A 297 -0.25 27.97 -21.68
C ASN A 297 0.50 27.12 -22.72
N GLY A 298 0.19 27.27 -24.01
CA GLY A 298 0.88 26.54 -25.08
C GLY A 298 0.17 25.26 -25.53
N ASN A 299 0.92 24.22 -25.88
CA ASN A 299 0.40 22.93 -26.37
C ASN A 299 0.56 21.84 -25.29
N ASN A 300 -0.37 21.76 -24.35
CA ASN A 300 -0.23 20.88 -23.19
C ASN A 300 -1.18 19.68 -23.28
N GLY A 301 -0.69 18.51 -22.86
CA GLY A 301 -1.44 17.27 -22.88
C GLY A 301 -1.52 16.60 -21.52
N ILE A 302 -2.72 16.34 -21.02
CA ILE A 302 -2.98 15.56 -19.81
C ILE A 302 -3.78 14.32 -20.21
N GLN A 303 -3.28 13.15 -19.85
CA GLN A 303 -3.98 11.87 -19.97
C GLN A 303 -4.29 11.35 -18.58
N GLY A 304 -5.55 11.42 -18.18
CA GLY A 304 -6.00 11.02 -16.84
C GLY A 304 -7.09 11.95 -16.33
N ALA A 305 -7.02 12.40 -15.09
CA ALA A 305 -8.08 13.24 -14.49
C ALA A 305 -7.50 14.55 -13.94
N THR A 306 -8.13 15.67 -14.28
CA THR A 306 -7.76 17.00 -13.75
C THR A 306 -8.87 17.55 -12.88
N VAL A 307 -8.55 17.91 -11.64
CA VAL A 307 -9.45 18.60 -10.71
C VAL A 307 -8.78 19.87 -10.20
N SER A 308 -9.47 21.00 -10.33
CA SER A 308 -8.94 22.34 -9.98
C SER A 308 -9.94 23.14 -9.17
N GLY A 309 -9.46 24.13 -8.41
CA GLY A 309 -10.28 24.94 -7.52
C GLY A 309 -10.68 24.23 -6.23
N LEU A 310 -9.92 23.23 -5.78
CA LEU A 310 -10.27 22.44 -4.60
C LEU A 310 -10.28 23.27 -3.31
N ASN A 311 -9.56 24.39 -3.23
CA ASN A 311 -9.58 25.27 -2.06
C ASN A 311 -10.95 25.95 -1.84
N ILE A 312 -11.87 25.92 -2.81
CA ILE A 312 -13.28 26.31 -2.61
C ILE A 312 -13.94 25.46 -1.51
N LYS A 313 -13.56 24.18 -1.41
CA LYS A 313 -14.05 23.28 -0.35
C LYS A 313 -13.60 23.66 1.06
N LEU A 314 -12.57 24.51 1.16
CA LEU A 314 -12.07 25.08 2.42
C LEU A 314 -12.67 26.46 2.71
N GLY A 315 -13.62 26.93 1.88
CA GLY A 315 -14.23 28.25 2.01
C GLY A 315 -13.39 29.39 1.44
N THR A 316 -12.37 29.10 0.62
CA THR A 316 -11.54 30.15 -0.01
C THR A 316 -12.04 30.50 -1.41
N TYR A 317 -11.86 31.76 -1.80
CA TYR A 317 -12.09 32.17 -3.18
C TYR A 317 -10.95 31.69 -4.08
N VAL A 318 -11.32 31.09 -5.23
CA VAL A 318 -10.36 30.65 -6.25
C VAL A 318 -10.79 31.23 -7.60
N PRO A 319 -9.89 31.86 -8.37
CA PRO A 319 -10.17 32.30 -9.74
C PRO A 319 -10.48 31.15 -10.70
N SER A 320 -11.13 31.47 -11.82
CA SER A 320 -11.41 30.50 -12.88
C SER A 320 -10.11 29.99 -13.52
N SER A 321 -10.02 28.69 -13.76
CA SER A 321 -8.87 28.09 -14.46
C SER A 321 -8.81 28.57 -15.90
N THR A 322 -7.60 28.74 -16.44
CA THR A 322 -7.39 29.27 -17.80
C THR A 322 -6.64 28.28 -18.68
N ALA A 323 -7.19 28.02 -19.87
CA ALA A 323 -6.64 27.11 -20.85
C ALA A 323 -6.35 27.83 -22.18
N ASN A 324 -5.10 28.23 -22.39
CA ASN A 324 -4.62 29.01 -23.55
C ASN A 324 -3.91 28.14 -24.59
N GLY A 325 -4.39 28.16 -25.84
CA GLY A 325 -3.78 27.44 -26.97
C GLY A 325 -4.38 26.07 -27.23
N THR A 326 -3.57 25.13 -27.74
CA THR A 326 -3.97 23.74 -28.01
C THR A 326 -3.93 22.93 -26.73
N LYS A 327 -5.01 22.23 -26.39
CA LYS A 327 -5.11 21.45 -25.14
C LYS A 327 -5.55 20.04 -25.42
N GLN A 328 -4.88 19.05 -24.85
CA GLN A 328 -5.27 17.64 -24.92
C GLN A 328 -5.51 17.12 -23.50
N TYR A 329 -6.63 17.46 -22.88
CA TYR A 329 -6.98 17.03 -21.52
C TYR A 329 -8.01 15.92 -21.64
N ASN A 330 -7.54 14.68 -21.76
CA ASN A 330 -8.40 13.54 -22.06
C ASN A 330 -8.41 12.56 -20.89
N PHE A 331 -9.61 12.10 -20.56
CA PHE A 331 -9.80 11.05 -19.58
C PHE A 331 -9.06 9.77 -19.98
N ASN A 332 -8.32 9.19 -19.02
CA ASN A 332 -7.67 7.90 -19.20
C ASN A 332 -7.69 7.14 -17.86
N SER A 333 -8.59 6.16 -17.75
CA SER A 333 -8.84 5.40 -16.53
C SER A 333 -7.61 4.60 -16.07
N CYS A 334 -6.82 4.07 -17.00
CA CYS A 334 -5.61 3.32 -16.69
C CYS A 334 -4.50 4.20 -16.13
N GLU A 335 -4.35 5.43 -16.62
CA GLU A 335 -3.39 6.39 -16.07
C GLU A 335 -3.84 6.90 -14.70
N VAL A 336 -5.15 7.07 -14.48
CA VAL A 336 -5.71 7.36 -13.15
C VAL A 336 -5.41 6.23 -12.17
N ALA A 337 -5.68 4.97 -12.54
CA ALA A 337 -5.43 3.81 -11.68
C ALA A 337 -3.95 3.64 -11.32
N LYS A 338 -3.03 3.90 -12.26
CA LYS A 338 -1.59 3.90 -11.99
C LYS A 338 -1.19 5.03 -11.04
N ALA A 339 -1.74 6.23 -11.23
CA ALA A 339 -1.45 7.39 -10.38
C ALA A 339 -2.01 7.27 -8.96
N THR A 340 -3.11 6.55 -8.75
CA THR A 340 -3.67 6.28 -7.41
C THR A 340 -3.10 5.03 -6.76
N SER A 341 -2.40 4.17 -7.51
CA SER A 341 -1.78 2.94 -7.01
C SER A 341 -0.85 3.16 -5.80
N PRO A 342 0.02 4.19 -5.73
CA PRO A 342 0.85 4.42 -4.55
C PRO A 342 0.07 4.80 -3.29
N ALA A 343 -1.16 5.31 -3.44
CA ALA A 343 -2.06 5.57 -2.31
C ALA A 343 -2.86 4.31 -1.90
N GLY A 344 -2.64 3.18 -2.57
CA GLY A 344 -3.33 1.91 -2.34
C GLY A 344 -3.00 1.26 -0.99
N ALA A 345 -3.65 0.13 -0.76
CA ALA A 345 -3.47 -0.68 0.45
C ALA A 345 -3.50 -2.18 0.13
N LEU A 346 -2.93 -2.97 1.04
CA LEU A 346 -3.06 -4.42 1.00
C LEU A 346 -4.41 -4.82 1.59
N VAL A 347 -5.22 -5.50 0.78
CA VAL A 347 -6.51 -6.06 1.19
C VAL A 347 -6.38 -7.58 1.28
N THR A 348 -6.68 -8.12 2.46
CA THR A 348 -6.63 -9.56 2.70
C THR A 348 -7.74 -10.29 1.95
N LEU A 349 -7.38 -11.36 1.24
CA LEU A 349 -8.39 -12.28 0.72
C LEU A 349 -8.89 -13.16 1.87
N ARG A 350 -10.21 -13.29 1.97
CA ARG A 350 -10.84 -14.16 2.97
C ARG A 350 -10.60 -15.62 2.62
N ASN A 351 -10.46 -16.47 3.64
CA ASN A 351 -10.28 -17.92 3.50
C ASN A 351 -9.03 -18.34 2.69
N THR A 352 -7.99 -17.50 2.65
CA THR A 352 -6.70 -17.81 2.00
C THR A 352 -5.55 -17.97 3.00
N TRP A 353 -5.86 -17.94 4.29
CA TRP A 353 -4.90 -18.14 5.35
C TRP A 353 -4.47 -19.62 5.42
N VAL A 354 -3.17 -19.85 5.58
CA VAL A 354 -2.58 -21.19 5.62
C VAL A 354 -1.49 -21.24 6.70
N ASP A 355 -1.55 -22.25 7.57
CA ASP A 355 -0.46 -22.63 8.47
C ASP A 355 0.51 -23.59 7.77
N ASN A 356 1.77 -23.52 8.15
CA ASN A 356 2.85 -24.39 7.72
C ASN A 356 3.09 -24.36 6.21
N TRP A 357 3.13 -23.14 5.65
CA TRP A 357 3.45 -22.95 4.24
C TRP A 357 4.88 -23.42 3.94
N VAL A 358 5.01 -24.37 3.01
CA VAL A 358 6.30 -24.99 2.66
C VAL A 358 7.22 -23.97 1.99
N GLU A 359 8.46 -23.88 2.48
CA GLU A 359 9.56 -23.18 1.83
C GLU A 359 10.30 -24.18 0.92
N TYR A 360 10.35 -23.91 -0.38
CA TYR A 360 11.19 -24.64 -1.34
C TYR A 360 12.53 -23.94 -1.54
#